data_AF-A0A7Z2G741-F1
#
_entry.id   AF-A0A7Z2G741-F1
#
_cell.length_a   1.000
_cell.length_b   1.000
_cell.length_c   1.000
_cell.angle_alpha   90.00
_cell.angle_beta   90.00
_cell.angle_gamma   90.00
#
_symmetry.space_group_name_H-M   'P 1'
#
loop_
_entity.id
_entity.type
_entity.pdbx_description
1 polymer ?
#
loop_
_entity_poly.entity_id
_entity_poly.type
_entity_poly.pdbx_seq_one_letter_code
_entity_poly.pdbx_strand_id
1 'polypeptide(L)'
;MKSASPTQSEKQQRVFQKERRGTGDGRDYVPGRALREMGGVGRLHRFACARCGGRQIVLPSDASLAVFLQEHWDPATCELKEYYPHLDVAETQKIAVSLDVRHPRLTDGSPAILITSLLVCRRTGGSYQWNAIDITSSRSAPRAPSPARAIKAAYWHRAGVPYRIVHTEGLNSHRAKHLWDLFNVAEGVLSRGLTDAEKEAQQVIIRRFRSRKDATLIELCHGAADSHGIGRAECVAAMRRLIALRMIECSLDVPVLLAQPRRGVRICVAEKQRDSHPPAPAPEIRLVSALVRWKKQFMKNG
;
A
#
# COMPACT_ATOMS: atom_id res chain seq x y z
N MET A 1 21.47 42.37 14.76
CA MET A 1 21.63 40.93 15.07
C MET A 1 21.66 40.16 13.75
N LYS A 2 22.79 39.55 13.36
CA LYS A 2 22.81 38.67 12.16
C LYS A 2 21.95 37.45 12.47
N SER A 3 20.92 37.21 11.67
CA SER A 3 20.10 35.99 11.81
C SER A 3 21.00 34.77 11.66
N ALA A 4 20.94 33.84 12.61
CA ALA A 4 21.68 32.59 12.52
C ALA A 4 21.27 31.84 11.25
N SER A 5 22.24 31.18 10.59
CA SER A 5 21.94 30.37 9.41
C SER A 5 20.95 29.25 9.78
N PRO A 6 19.91 29.01 8.96
CA PRO A 6 18.90 28.02 9.31
C PRO A 6 19.51 26.62 9.37
N THR A 7 19.09 25.85 10.38
CA THR A 7 19.46 24.44 10.56
C THR A 7 18.96 23.58 9.40
N GLN A 8 19.52 22.37 9.26
CA GLN A 8 19.07 21.41 8.26
C GLN A 8 17.60 21.02 8.46
N SER A 9 17.14 20.87 9.71
CA SER A 9 15.73 20.57 10.01
C SER A 9 14.82 21.69 9.53
N GLU A 10 15.15 22.96 9.80
CA GLU A 10 14.37 24.10 9.34
C GLU A 10 14.36 24.22 7.81
N LYS A 11 15.51 23.99 7.16
CA LYS A 11 15.59 23.93 5.70
C LYS A 11 14.70 22.82 5.15
N GLN A 12 14.73 21.62 5.75
CA GLN A 12 13.93 20.49 5.33
C GLN A 12 12.43 20.76 5.51
N GLN A 13 12.02 21.34 6.65
CA GLN A 13 10.63 21.73 6.89
C GLN A 13 10.13 22.77 5.89
N ARG A 14 10.95 23.79 5.55
CA ARG A 14 10.61 24.77 4.50
C ARG A 14 10.42 24.11 3.13
N VAL A 15 11.28 23.15 2.77
CA VAL A 15 11.13 22.36 1.53
C VAL A 15 9.84 21.55 1.57
N PHE A 16 9.57 20.84 2.66
CA PHE A 16 8.37 20.00 2.80
C PHE A 16 7.09 20.84 2.72
N GLN A 17 7.10 22.02 3.33
CA GLN A 17 5.99 22.96 3.24
C GLN A 17 5.80 23.49 1.82
N LYS A 18 6.89 23.93 1.16
CA LYS A 18 6.85 24.45 -0.23
C LYS A 18 6.39 23.38 -1.22
N GLU A 19 6.87 22.14 -1.07
CA GLU A 19 6.52 21.00 -1.92
C GLU A 19 5.23 20.29 -1.47
N ARG A 20 4.57 20.78 -0.40
CA ARG A 20 3.32 20.20 0.16
C ARG A 20 3.43 18.72 0.56
N ARG A 21 4.61 18.26 0.99
CA ARG A 21 4.86 16.87 1.38
C ARG A 21 4.01 16.45 2.59
N GLY A 22 3.51 15.23 2.54
CA GLY A 22 2.60 14.66 3.54
C GLY A 22 1.16 15.17 3.45
N THR A 23 0.85 16.04 2.50
CA THR A 23 -0.50 16.59 2.30
C THR A 23 -1.14 16.02 1.03
N GLY A 24 -2.45 16.20 0.90
CA GLY A 24 -3.25 15.67 -0.21
C GLY A 24 -3.69 14.23 -0.01
N ASP A 25 -4.56 13.78 -0.90
CA ASP A 25 -5.18 12.46 -0.96
C ASP A 25 -5.23 12.00 -2.43
N GLY A 26 -5.31 10.70 -2.64
CA GLY A 26 -5.36 10.06 -3.95
C GLY A 26 -4.26 10.57 -4.86
N ARG A 27 -4.65 11.19 -5.98
CA ARG A 27 -3.75 11.73 -7.00
C ARG A 27 -2.89 12.89 -6.51
N ASP A 28 -3.38 13.63 -5.51
CA ASP A 28 -2.79 14.89 -5.03
C ASP A 28 -1.88 14.67 -3.81
N TYR A 29 -1.76 13.43 -3.32
CA TYR A 29 -0.85 13.10 -2.22
C TYR A 29 0.62 13.21 -2.63
N VAL A 30 1.40 13.95 -1.84
CA VAL A 30 2.86 14.11 -2.04
C VAL A 30 3.62 13.36 -0.94
N PRO A 31 4.43 12.32 -1.25
CA PRO A 31 5.15 11.55 -0.24
C PRO A 31 6.27 12.36 0.43
N GLY A 32 6.59 12.01 1.67
CA GLY A 32 7.68 12.62 2.45
C GLY A 32 9.09 12.33 1.92
N ARG A 33 9.25 11.34 1.02
CA ARG A 33 10.52 11.03 0.35
C ARG A 33 10.36 11.18 -1.16
N ALA A 34 11.21 11.97 -1.78
CA ALA A 34 11.30 12.10 -3.23
C ALA A 34 12.24 11.04 -3.81
N LEU A 35 12.09 10.73 -5.10
CA LEU A 35 12.96 9.80 -5.83
C LEU A 35 14.46 10.10 -5.62
N ARG A 36 14.86 11.37 -5.73
CA ARG A 36 16.27 11.80 -5.59
C ARG A 36 16.85 11.54 -4.19
N GLU A 37 16.00 11.34 -3.20
CA GLU A 37 16.37 11.04 -1.80
C GLU A 37 16.32 9.53 -1.52
N MET A 38 15.93 8.73 -2.51
CA MET A 38 15.92 7.27 -2.48
C MET A 38 17.23 6.76 -3.09
N GLY A 39 18.34 7.01 -2.40
CA GLY A 39 19.64 6.41 -2.71
C GLY A 39 19.81 5.05 -2.01
N GLY A 40 20.49 4.11 -2.65
CA GLY A 40 20.87 2.82 -2.05
C GLY A 40 20.97 1.66 -3.05
N VAL A 41 21.86 0.72 -2.75
CA VAL A 41 22.11 -0.51 -3.51
C VAL A 41 20.91 -1.45 -3.38
N GLY A 42 19.93 -1.31 -4.27
CA GLY A 42 18.71 -2.11 -4.23
C GLY A 42 17.81 -1.87 -5.44
N ARG A 43 16.80 -2.74 -5.59
CA ARG A 43 15.80 -2.62 -6.65
C ARG A 43 14.79 -1.54 -6.27
N LEU A 44 14.69 -0.52 -7.12
CA LEU A 44 13.66 0.50 -7.05
C LEU A 44 12.47 0.11 -7.92
N HIS A 45 11.27 0.33 -7.40
CA HIS A 45 10.01 0.07 -8.08
C HIS A 45 9.31 1.39 -8.37
N ARG A 46 8.82 1.55 -9.60
CA ARG A 46 8.08 2.71 -10.05
C ARG A 46 6.90 2.25 -10.89
N PHE A 47 5.69 2.65 -10.53
CA PHE A 47 4.47 2.26 -11.23
C PHE A 47 3.35 3.26 -10.96
N ALA A 48 2.38 3.35 -11.88
CA ALA A 48 1.14 4.06 -11.64
C ALA A 48 0.18 3.18 -10.83
N CYS A 49 -0.65 3.80 -9.98
CA CYS A 49 -1.66 3.08 -9.19
C CYS A 49 -3.00 3.77 -9.33
N ALA A 50 -3.94 3.15 -10.06
CA ALA A 50 -5.28 3.65 -10.31
C ALA A 50 -6.02 3.93 -8.99
N ARG A 51 -5.86 3.07 -7.98
CA ARG A 51 -6.47 3.26 -6.65
C ARG A 51 -5.96 4.51 -5.94
N CYS A 52 -4.72 4.91 -6.19
CA CYS A 52 -4.13 6.15 -5.66
C CYS A 52 -4.38 7.33 -6.61
N GLY A 53 -5.50 7.34 -7.34
CA GLY A 53 -5.83 8.39 -8.31
C GLY A 53 -4.90 8.45 -9.53
N GLY A 54 -4.23 7.34 -9.86
CA GLY A 54 -3.34 7.23 -11.03
C GLY A 54 -1.95 7.83 -10.83
N ARG A 55 -1.59 8.30 -9.62
CA ARG A 55 -0.26 8.87 -9.38
C ARG A 55 0.84 7.81 -9.43
N GLN A 56 2.05 8.27 -9.71
CA GLN A 56 3.24 7.43 -9.68
C GLN A 56 3.66 7.12 -8.25
N ILE A 57 3.69 5.83 -7.90
CA ILE A 57 4.26 5.30 -6.67
C ILE A 57 5.73 4.96 -6.91
N VAL A 58 6.58 5.30 -5.95
CA VAL A 58 8.02 4.97 -5.98
C VAL A 58 8.40 4.28 -4.68
N LEU A 59 8.91 3.05 -4.74
CA LEU A 59 9.30 2.27 -3.56
C LEU A 59 10.76 1.78 -3.71
N PRO A 60 11.68 2.03 -2.76
CA PRO A 60 13.11 1.78 -2.91
C PRO A 60 13.52 0.35 -2.50
N SER A 61 12.56 -0.56 -2.29
CA SER A 61 12.88 -1.94 -1.93
C SER A 61 11.75 -2.93 -2.25
N ASP A 62 12.12 -4.19 -2.47
CA ASP A 62 11.19 -5.31 -2.60
C ASP A 62 10.33 -5.51 -1.33
N ALA A 63 10.87 -5.18 -0.16
CA ALA A 63 10.11 -5.23 1.10
C ALA A 63 8.99 -4.18 1.11
N SER A 64 9.31 -2.94 0.70
CA SER A 64 8.31 -1.88 0.55
C SER A 64 7.24 -2.25 -0.47
N LEU A 65 7.65 -2.80 -1.62
CA LEU A 65 6.72 -3.27 -2.65
C LEU A 65 5.79 -4.37 -2.12
N ALA A 66 6.33 -5.41 -1.48
CA ALA A 66 5.53 -6.53 -0.99
C ALA A 66 4.45 -6.09 0.01
N VAL A 67 4.79 -5.21 0.95
CA VAL A 67 3.81 -4.68 1.90
C VAL A 67 2.79 -3.77 1.22
N PHE A 68 3.22 -2.89 0.32
CA PHE A 68 2.29 -2.06 -0.46
C PHE A 68 1.27 -2.92 -1.20
N LEU A 69 1.73 -3.95 -1.90
CA LEU A 69 0.87 -4.86 -2.66
C LEU A 69 -0.08 -5.66 -1.76
N GLN A 70 0.38 -6.10 -0.60
CA GLN A 70 -0.46 -6.80 0.37
C GLN A 70 -1.59 -5.91 0.88
N GLU A 71 -1.30 -4.67 1.25
CA GLU A 71 -2.30 -3.71 1.71
C GLU A 71 -3.22 -3.25 0.56
N HIS A 72 -2.69 -3.07 -0.65
CA HIS A 72 -3.46 -2.75 -1.84
C HIS A 72 -4.38 -3.90 -2.27
N TRP A 73 -3.99 -5.16 -2.02
CA TRP A 73 -4.82 -6.29 -2.42
C TRP A 73 -6.20 -6.20 -1.76
N ASP A 74 -6.28 -5.97 -0.46
CA ASP A 74 -7.52 -5.85 0.34
C ASP A 74 -8.61 -4.99 -0.34
N PRO A 75 -9.87 -5.48 -0.49
CA PRO A 75 -10.97 -4.69 -1.10
C PRO A 75 -11.28 -3.41 -0.34
N ALA A 76 -11.14 -3.45 0.98
CA ALA A 76 -11.51 -2.35 1.84
C ALA A 76 -10.52 -1.20 1.72
N THR A 77 -9.27 -1.46 1.30
CA THR A 77 -8.27 -0.41 1.14
C THR A 77 -8.73 0.59 0.09
N CYS A 78 -8.88 1.84 0.48
CA CYS A 78 -9.30 2.94 -0.39
C CYS A 78 -8.22 4.00 -0.57
N GLU A 79 -7.20 4.05 0.30
CA GLU A 79 -6.10 5.01 0.21
C GLU A 79 -4.79 4.42 0.72
N LEU A 80 -3.68 4.76 0.06
CA LEU A 80 -2.32 4.35 0.42
C LEU A 80 -1.39 5.57 0.31
N LYS A 81 -0.80 5.96 1.44
CA LYS A 81 0.14 7.08 1.55
C LYS A 81 1.52 6.56 1.94
N GLU A 82 2.40 6.37 0.97
CA GLU A 82 3.79 5.98 1.22
C GLU A 82 4.61 7.14 1.79
N TYR A 83 5.57 6.82 2.65
CA TYR A 83 6.50 7.78 3.28
C TYR A 83 5.80 8.96 3.95
N TYR A 84 4.79 8.70 4.77
CA TYR A 84 4.05 9.75 5.48
C TYR A 84 4.97 10.49 6.47
N PRO A 85 5.21 11.81 6.30
CA PRO A 85 6.09 12.57 7.18
C PRO A 85 5.36 13.09 8.42
N HIS A 86 6.03 13.02 9.56
CA HIS A 86 5.57 13.59 10.84
C HIS A 86 5.99 15.06 10.91
N LEU A 87 5.17 15.95 10.34
CA LEU A 87 5.54 17.37 10.14
C LEU A 87 5.63 18.18 11.44
N ASP A 88 4.91 17.80 12.50
CA ASP A 88 5.02 18.44 13.82
C ASP A 88 6.23 17.88 14.58
N VAL A 89 7.43 18.36 14.22
CA VAL A 89 8.69 17.92 14.83
C VAL A 89 8.71 18.19 16.33
N ALA A 90 8.11 19.30 16.78
CA ALA A 90 8.01 19.63 18.19
C ALA A 90 7.21 18.58 18.97
N GLU A 91 6.11 18.08 18.40
CA GLU A 91 5.35 16.97 19.00
C GLU A 91 6.20 15.69 19.07
N THR A 92 6.92 15.34 18.01
CA THR A 92 7.79 14.16 18.04
C THR A 92 8.93 14.27 19.06
N GLN A 93 9.46 15.48 19.29
CA GLN A 93 10.44 15.75 20.33
C GLN A 93 9.83 15.64 21.74
N LYS A 94 8.63 16.16 21.97
CA LYS A 94 7.91 16.01 23.24
C LYS A 94 7.64 14.54 23.55
N ILE A 95 7.23 13.77 22.55
CA ILE A 95 7.07 12.32 22.68
C ILE A 95 8.39 11.68 23.09
N ALA A 96 9.50 12.02 22.44
CA ALA A 96 10.81 11.48 22.76
C ALA A 96 11.21 11.73 24.23
N VAL A 97 11.00 12.96 24.72
CA VAL A 97 11.21 13.31 26.14
C VAL A 97 10.32 12.48 27.06
N SER A 98 9.02 12.35 26.75
CA SER A 98 8.09 11.58 27.58
C SER A 98 8.38 10.08 27.64
N LEU A 99 9.11 9.56 26.66
CA LEU A 99 9.53 8.16 26.59
C LEU A 99 10.96 7.93 27.10
N ASP A 100 11.65 8.98 27.54
CA ASP A 100 13.08 8.95 27.89
C ASP A 100 13.97 8.34 26.78
N VAL A 101 13.70 8.73 25.52
CA VAL A 101 14.50 8.30 24.36
C VAL A 101 15.09 9.48 23.60
N ARG A 102 16.27 9.27 23.00
CA ARG A 102 16.90 10.29 22.16
C ARG A 102 16.14 10.44 20.83
N HIS A 103 15.66 11.65 20.56
CA HIS A 103 15.09 11.99 19.27
C HIS A 103 16.16 11.89 18.16
N PRO A 104 15.86 11.27 17.01
CA PRO A 104 16.76 11.24 15.86
C PRO A 104 17.19 12.65 15.42
N ARG A 105 18.47 12.80 15.07
CA ARG A 105 19.08 14.08 14.66
C ARG A 105 19.72 13.97 13.29
N LEU A 106 19.72 15.09 12.56
CA LEU A 106 20.47 15.29 11.32
C LEU A 106 21.96 15.53 11.62
N THR A 107 22.79 15.67 10.59
CA THR A 107 24.25 15.77 10.77
C THR A 107 24.69 17.05 11.49
N ASP A 108 23.89 18.12 11.44
CA ASP A 108 24.11 19.36 12.19
C ASP A 108 23.52 19.31 13.62
N GLY A 109 23.02 18.17 14.07
CA GLY A 109 22.42 17.99 15.39
C GLY A 109 20.95 18.43 15.49
N SER A 110 20.36 19.04 14.45
CA SER A 110 18.95 19.43 14.46
C SER A 110 18.01 18.21 14.39
N PRO A 111 16.78 18.27 14.93
CA PRO A 111 15.87 17.12 14.98
C PRO A 111 15.39 16.70 13.59
N ALA A 112 15.43 15.41 13.27
CA ALA A 112 15.02 14.90 11.96
C ALA A 112 13.50 14.75 11.86
N ILE A 113 12.92 15.04 10.68
CA ILE A 113 11.51 14.70 10.40
C ILE A 113 11.38 13.18 10.34
N LEU A 114 10.54 12.59 11.20
CA LEU A 114 10.29 11.15 11.16
C LEU A 114 9.36 10.80 9.98
N ILE A 115 9.58 9.61 9.39
CA ILE A 115 8.77 9.10 8.27
C ILE A 115 8.16 7.75 8.67
N THR A 116 6.85 7.61 8.52
CA THR A 116 6.15 6.31 8.55
C THR A 116 6.13 5.71 7.15
N SER A 117 6.45 4.42 7.04
CA SER A 117 6.68 3.79 5.73
C SER A 117 5.43 3.77 4.84
N LEU A 118 4.28 3.43 5.41
CA LEU A 118 3.00 3.38 4.71
C LEU A 118 1.85 3.69 5.67
N LEU A 119 0.91 4.52 5.24
CA LEU A 119 -0.34 4.79 5.93
C LEU A 119 -1.49 4.35 5.04
N VAL A 120 -2.36 3.48 5.56
CA VAL A 120 -3.40 2.78 4.80
C VAL A 120 -4.76 3.17 5.34
N CYS A 121 -5.67 3.60 4.48
CA CYS A 121 -7.07 3.78 4.82
C CYS A 121 -7.89 2.60 4.31
N ARG A 122 -8.72 2.04 5.17
CA ARG A 122 -9.71 1.02 4.82
C ARG A 122 -11.12 1.56 5.06
N ARG A 123 -12.04 1.20 4.17
CA ARG A 123 -13.47 1.46 4.31
C ARG A 123 -14.15 0.20 4.85
N THR A 124 -14.66 0.26 6.08
CA THR A 124 -15.35 -0.85 6.75
C THR A 124 -16.68 -0.35 7.31
N GLY A 125 -17.80 -0.95 6.87
CA GLY A 125 -19.13 -0.61 7.38
C GLY A 125 -19.50 0.86 7.24
N GLY A 126 -19.09 1.52 6.15
CA GLY A 126 -19.32 2.96 5.91
C GLY A 126 -18.38 3.91 6.66
N SER A 127 -17.49 3.38 7.50
CA SER A 127 -16.47 4.17 8.22
C SER A 127 -15.08 4.05 7.58
N TYR A 128 -14.22 5.02 7.83
CA TYR A 128 -12.81 5.02 7.39
C TYR A 128 -11.89 4.74 8.56
N GLN A 129 -11.02 3.74 8.42
CA GLN A 129 -10.07 3.31 9.42
C GLN A 129 -8.64 3.41 8.91
N TRP A 130 -7.83 4.23 9.57
CA TRP A 130 -6.43 4.42 9.25
C TRP A 130 -5.55 3.41 9.98
N ASN A 131 -4.49 2.95 9.33
CA ASN A 131 -3.47 2.07 9.91
C ASN A 131 -2.09 2.53 9.46
N ALA A 132 -1.20 2.76 10.42
CA ALA A 132 0.19 3.13 10.19
C ALA A 132 1.11 1.92 10.21
N ILE A 133 2.02 1.83 9.24
CA ILE A 133 2.89 0.67 9.04
C ILE A 133 4.32 1.14 8.87
N ASP A 134 5.23 0.51 9.62
CA ASP A 134 6.66 0.51 9.29
C ASP A 134 7.12 -0.85 8.79
N ILE A 135 8.06 -0.83 7.85
CA ILE A 135 8.46 -2.01 7.10
C ILE A 135 9.91 -2.37 7.45
N THR A 136 10.15 -3.65 7.73
CA THR A 136 11.47 -4.21 7.99
C THR A 136 11.68 -5.42 7.09
N SER A 137 12.86 -5.56 6.49
CA SER A 137 13.19 -6.80 5.80
C SER A 137 13.49 -7.90 6.81
N SER A 138 12.92 -9.10 6.63
CA SER A 138 13.24 -10.28 7.44
C SER A 138 14.71 -10.71 7.30
N ARG A 139 15.41 -10.24 6.27
CA ARG A 139 16.86 -10.48 6.07
C ARG A 139 17.74 -9.58 6.95
N SER A 140 17.18 -8.53 7.54
CA SER A 140 17.92 -7.70 8.49
C SER A 140 17.90 -8.37 9.87
N ALA A 141 19.05 -8.41 10.55
CA ALA A 141 19.15 -8.95 11.90
C ALA A 141 18.12 -8.29 12.83
N PRO A 142 17.53 -9.03 13.79
CA PRO A 142 16.64 -8.43 14.79
C PRO A 142 17.39 -7.29 15.48
N ARG A 143 16.89 -6.06 15.34
CA ARG A 143 17.44 -4.90 16.04
C ARG A 143 16.47 -4.50 17.12
N ALA A 144 17.01 -4.11 18.28
CA ALA A 144 16.24 -3.43 19.31
C ALA A 144 15.41 -2.29 18.67
N PRO A 145 14.18 -2.04 19.16
CA PRO A 145 13.35 -0.97 18.62
C PRO A 145 14.13 0.34 18.63
N SER A 146 14.31 0.96 17.45
CA SER A 146 15.00 2.24 17.40
C SER A 146 14.17 3.31 18.10
N PRO A 147 14.80 4.36 18.70
CA PRO A 147 14.07 5.48 19.28
C PRO A 147 13.01 6.08 18.33
N ALA A 148 13.31 6.12 17.02
CA ALA A 148 12.38 6.56 15.99
C ALA A 148 11.10 5.71 15.92
N ARG A 149 11.19 4.39 16.11
CA ARG A 149 10.01 3.50 16.12
C ARG A 149 9.18 3.70 17.37
N ALA A 150 9.80 3.86 18.53
CA ALA A 150 9.09 4.13 19.78
C ALA A 150 8.32 5.47 19.70
N ILE A 151 8.96 6.52 19.18
CA ILE A 151 8.32 7.83 18.99
C ILE A 151 7.14 7.72 18.01
N LYS A 152 7.30 7.04 16.86
CA LYS A 152 6.22 6.85 15.89
C LYS A 152 5.05 6.04 16.46
N ALA A 153 5.33 4.97 17.21
CA ALA A 153 4.30 4.17 17.86
C ALA A 153 3.46 5.02 18.83
N ALA A 154 4.12 5.81 19.69
CA ALA A 154 3.44 6.71 20.61
C ALA A 154 2.68 7.84 19.90
N TYR A 155 3.24 8.40 18.82
CA TYR A 155 2.57 9.41 17.99
C TYR A 155 1.23 8.89 17.44
N TRP A 156 1.25 7.72 16.79
CA TRP A 156 0.05 7.13 16.20
C TRP A 156 -0.95 6.66 17.25
N HIS A 157 -0.48 6.11 18.37
CA HIS A 157 -1.33 5.76 19.50
C HIS A 157 -2.09 6.98 20.04
N ARG A 158 -1.41 8.12 20.24
CA ARG A 158 -2.05 9.39 20.64
C ARG A 158 -3.06 9.90 19.60
N ALA A 159 -2.81 9.62 18.32
CA ALA A 159 -3.73 9.93 17.24
C ALA A 159 -4.92 8.95 17.09
N GLY A 160 -4.98 7.88 17.91
CA GLY A 160 -6.00 6.84 17.79
C GLY A 160 -5.85 5.97 16.54
N VAL A 161 -4.65 5.92 15.95
CA VAL A 161 -4.36 5.15 14.74
C VAL A 161 -3.52 3.93 15.12
N PRO A 162 -3.99 2.69 14.83
CA PRO A 162 -3.18 1.50 15.01
C PRO A 162 -1.85 1.60 14.26
N TYR A 163 -0.76 1.27 14.96
CA TYR A 163 0.59 1.24 14.41
C TYR A 163 1.18 -0.16 14.53
N ARG A 164 1.74 -0.68 13.44
CA ARG A 164 2.41 -1.98 13.44
C ARG A 164 3.70 -1.97 12.62
N ILE A 165 4.56 -2.92 12.93
CA ILE A 165 5.78 -3.19 12.16
C ILE A 165 5.56 -4.49 11.39
N VAL A 166 5.76 -4.44 10.08
CA VAL A 166 5.68 -5.62 9.21
C VAL A 166 7.09 -6.08 8.85
N HIS A 167 7.34 -7.36 9.12
CA HIS A 167 8.55 -8.05 8.70
C HIS A 167 8.23 -8.84 7.42
N THR A 168 9.04 -8.66 6.37
CA THR A 168 8.81 -9.32 5.09
C THR A 168 10.09 -9.74 4.39
N GLU A 169 10.02 -10.87 3.68
CA GLU A 169 11.07 -11.31 2.76
C GLU A 169 11.03 -10.59 1.41
N GLY A 170 10.08 -9.66 1.22
CA GLY A 170 9.89 -8.96 -0.04
C GLY A 170 9.44 -9.91 -1.14
N LEU A 171 10.01 -9.75 -2.33
CA LEU A 171 9.70 -10.54 -3.51
C LEU A 171 10.28 -11.97 -3.48
N ASN A 172 10.76 -12.47 -2.34
CA ASN A 172 11.13 -13.88 -2.21
C ASN A 172 9.91 -14.79 -1.94
N SER A 173 8.86 -14.25 -1.31
CA SER A 173 7.62 -14.99 -1.08
C SER A 173 6.83 -15.19 -2.39
N HIS A 174 6.23 -16.37 -2.55
CA HIS A 174 5.35 -16.67 -3.69
C HIS A 174 4.20 -15.67 -3.80
N ARG A 175 3.59 -15.34 -2.65
CA ARG A 175 2.51 -14.38 -2.56
C ARG A 175 2.88 -13.00 -3.07
N ALA A 176 4.02 -12.45 -2.67
CA ALA A 176 4.44 -11.12 -3.13
C ALA A 176 4.72 -11.11 -4.64
N LYS A 177 5.31 -12.17 -5.19
CA LYS A 177 5.53 -12.33 -6.64
C LYS A 177 4.20 -12.36 -7.41
N HIS A 178 3.24 -13.16 -6.93
CA HIS A 178 1.91 -13.24 -7.55
C HIS A 178 1.13 -11.94 -7.43
N LEU A 179 1.16 -11.28 -6.27
CA LEU A 179 0.53 -9.98 -6.11
C LEU A 179 1.13 -8.94 -7.04
N TRP A 180 2.45 -8.97 -7.27
CA TRP A 180 3.09 -8.02 -8.18
C TRP A 180 2.65 -8.23 -9.63
N ASP A 181 2.61 -9.48 -10.07
CA ASP A 181 2.10 -9.82 -11.39
C ASP A 181 0.63 -9.41 -11.57
N LEU A 182 -0.23 -9.83 -10.63
CA LEU A 182 -1.66 -9.56 -10.68
C LEU A 182 -1.96 -8.06 -10.58
N PHE A 183 -1.17 -7.30 -9.83
CA PHE A 183 -1.27 -5.84 -9.77
C PHE A 183 -1.09 -5.24 -11.17
N ASN A 184 -0.03 -5.60 -11.89
CA ASN A 184 0.22 -5.08 -13.24
C ASN A 184 -0.88 -5.50 -14.24
N VAL A 185 -1.41 -6.71 -14.10
CA VAL A 185 -2.57 -7.16 -14.90
C VAL A 185 -3.80 -6.30 -14.61
N ALA A 186 -4.11 -6.04 -13.34
CA ALA A 186 -5.25 -5.22 -12.93
C ALA A 186 -5.11 -3.76 -13.42
N GLU A 187 -3.96 -3.13 -13.20
CA GLU A 187 -3.69 -1.77 -13.66
C GLU A 187 -3.81 -1.65 -15.19
N GLY A 188 -3.32 -2.65 -15.93
CA GLY A 188 -3.50 -2.73 -17.37
C GLY A 188 -4.97 -2.73 -17.78
N VAL A 189 -5.83 -3.48 -17.08
CA VAL A 189 -7.27 -3.49 -17.35
C VAL A 189 -7.94 -2.19 -16.93
N LEU A 190 -7.59 -1.62 -15.79
CA LEU A 190 -8.19 -0.37 -15.28
C LEU A 190 -7.86 0.83 -16.18
N SER A 191 -6.67 0.86 -16.78
CA SER A 191 -6.23 1.94 -17.65
C SER A 191 -6.84 1.93 -19.06
N ARG A 192 -6.98 0.75 -19.69
CA ARG A 192 -7.44 0.64 -21.09
C ARG A 192 -8.80 -0.03 -21.28
N GLY A 193 -9.35 -0.61 -20.22
CA GLY A 193 -10.52 -1.50 -20.31
C GLY A 193 -10.21 -2.87 -20.91
N LEU A 194 -11.25 -3.68 -21.09
CA LEU A 194 -11.19 -4.99 -21.74
C LEU A 194 -11.68 -4.91 -23.19
N THR A 195 -10.99 -5.57 -24.11
CA THR A 195 -11.49 -5.80 -25.47
C THR A 195 -12.61 -6.84 -25.47
N ASP A 196 -13.39 -6.93 -26.55
CA ASP A 196 -14.48 -7.90 -26.63
C ASP A 196 -13.96 -9.35 -26.65
N ALA A 197 -12.84 -9.61 -27.33
CA ALA A 197 -12.16 -10.90 -27.27
C ALA A 197 -11.70 -11.27 -25.83
N GLU A 198 -11.22 -10.29 -25.05
CA GLU A 198 -10.84 -10.53 -23.66
C GLU A 198 -12.06 -10.84 -22.78
N LYS A 199 -13.18 -10.14 -22.98
CA LYS A 199 -14.44 -10.43 -22.29
C LYS A 199 -14.96 -11.83 -22.66
N GLU A 200 -14.90 -12.20 -23.93
CA GLU A 200 -15.29 -13.54 -24.40
C GLU A 200 -14.45 -14.63 -23.74
N ALA A 201 -13.12 -14.48 -23.74
CA ALA A 201 -12.22 -15.42 -23.08
C ALA A 201 -12.52 -15.54 -21.56
N GLN A 202 -12.83 -14.43 -20.88
CA GLN A 202 -13.25 -14.47 -19.47
C GLN A 202 -14.56 -15.24 -19.28
N GLN A 203 -15.56 -15.01 -20.14
CA GLN A 203 -16.84 -15.72 -20.07
C GLN A 203 -16.67 -17.22 -20.28
N VAL A 204 -15.83 -17.62 -21.24
CA VAL A 204 -15.52 -19.02 -21.49
C VAL A 204 -14.89 -19.68 -20.26
N ILE A 205 -13.93 -19.02 -19.60
CA ILE A 205 -13.34 -19.50 -18.33
C ILE A 205 -14.41 -19.67 -17.25
N ILE A 206 -15.27 -18.66 -17.05
CA ILE A 206 -16.33 -18.71 -16.03
C ILE A 206 -17.33 -19.84 -16.31
N ARG A 207 -17.73 -20.03 -17.58
CA ARG A 207 -18.64 -21.12 -17.99
C ARG A 207 -18.00 -22.48 -17.72
N ARG A 208 -16.74 -22.69 -18.12
CA ARG A 208 -16.05 -23.96 -17.89
C ARG A 208 -15.81 -24.23 -16.41
N PHE A 209 -15.59 -23.21 -15.59
CA PHE A 209 -15.44 -23.39 -14.15
C PHE A 209 -16.68 -24.01 -13.49
N ARG A 210 -17.87 -23.91 -14.09
CA ARG A 210 -19.05 -24.64 -13.61
C ARG A 210 -18.94 -26.16 -13.82
N SER A 211 -18.20 -26.58 -14.84
CA SER A 211 -17.86 -27.99 -15.04
C SER A 211 -16.79 -28.40 -14.03
N ARG A 212 -17.04 -29.45 -13.24
CA ARG A 212 -16.10 -29.95 -12.23
C ARG A 212 -15.10 -30.97 -12.79
N LYS A 213 -14.79 -30.89 -14.10
CA LYS A 213 -14.00 -31.90 -14.81
C LYS A 213 -12.48 -31.71 -14.68
N ASP A 214 -12.03 -30.46 -14.61
CA ASP A 214 -10.58 -30.14 -14.55
C ASP A 214 -10.07 -30.26 -13.11
N ALA A 215 -8.84 -30.74 -12.90
CA ALA A 215 -8.23 -30.87 -11.57
C ALA A 215 -7.55 -29.56 -11.14
N THR A 216 -6.88 -28.88 -12.07
CA THR A 216 -6.13 -27.63 -11.82
C THR A 216 -6.69 -26.41 -12.57
N LEU A 217 -6.26 -25.20 -12.22
CA LEU A 217 -6.66 -23.98 -12.94
C LEU A 217 -6.09 -23.93 -14.36
N ILE A 218 -4.89 -24.46 -14.59
CA ILE A 218 -4.26 -24.48 -15.91
C ILE A 218 -4.95 -25.47 -16.86
N GLU A 219 -5.37 -26.64 -16.37
CA GLU A 219 -6.19 -27.59 -17.14
C GLU A 219 -7.54 -26.97 -17.53
N LEU A 220 -8.15 -26.21 -16.61
CA LEU A 220 -9.35 -25.46 -16.92
C LEU A 220 -9.10 -24.45 -18.06
N CYS A 221 -8.00 -23.70 -18.02
CA CYS A 221 -7.65 -22.80 -19.13
C CYS A 221 -7.47 -23.55 -20.46
N HIS A 222 -6.77 -24.68 -20.47
CA HIS A 222 -6.53 -25.46 -21.68
C HIS A 222 -7.81 -26.09 -22.23
N GLY A 223 -8.62 -26.71 -21.39
CA GLY A 223 -9.87 -27.30 -21.84
C GLY A 223 -10.88 -26.23 -22.29
N ALA A 224 -10.84 -25.02 -21.72
CA ALA A 224 -11.63 -23.88 -22.18
C ALA A 224 -11.23 -23.46 -23.60
N ALA A 225 -9.92 -23.36 -23.85
CA ALA A 225 -9.36 -23.09 -25.17
C ALA A 225 -9.81 -24.14 -26.20
N ASP A 226 -9.62 -25.42 -25.87
CA ASP A 226 -9.93 -26.54 -26.76
C ASP A 226 -11.44 -26.62 -27.10
N SER A 227 -12.33 -26.21 -26.19
CA SER A 227 -13.80 -26.31 -26.40
C SER A 227 -14.40 -25.12 -27.18
N HIS A 228 -13.68 -24.01 -27.28
CA HIS A 228 -14.21 -22.74 -27.82
C HIS A 228 -13.34 -22.13 -28.94
N GLY A 229 -12.27 -22.82 -29.36
CA GLY A 229 -11.39 -22.32 -30.43
C GLY A 229 -10.60 -21.07 -30.05
N ILE A 230 -10.50 -20.77 -28.75
CA ILE A 230 -9.70 -19.65 -28.21
C ILE A 230 -8.28 -20.17 -27.95
N GLY A 231 -7.26 -19.36 -28.20
CA GLY A 231 -5.88 -19.78 -27.91
C GLY A 231 -5.63 -19.99 -26.41
N ARG A 232 -4.71 -20.92 -26.09
CA ARG A 232 -4.39 -21.28 -24.69
C ARG A 232 -3.81 -20.10 -23.90
N ALA A 233 -3.00 -19.27 -24.55
CA ALA A 233 -2.40 -18.09 -23.93
C ALA A 233 -3.48 -17.07 -23.52
N GLU A 234 -4.50 -16.90 -24.35
CA GLU A 234 -5.64 -16.01 -24.14
C GLU A 234 -6.48 -16.48 -22.95
N CYS A 235 -6.75 -17.78 -22.85
CA CYS A 235 -7.45 -18.37 -21.70
C CYS A 235 -6.65 -18.28 -20.39
N VAL A 236 -5.33 -18.46 -20.44
CA VAL A 236 -4.43 -18.24 -19.28
C VAL A 236 -4.44 -16.78 -18.86
N ALA A 237 -4.33 -15.86 -19.81
CA ALA A 237 -4.39 -14.44 -19.54
C ALA A 237 -5.76 -14.02 -19.00
N ALA A 238 -6.86 -14.60 -19.52
CA ALA A 238 -8.21 -14.37 -19.01
C ALA A 238 -8.36 -14.82 -17.56
N MET A 239 -7.85 -16.01 -17.20
CA MET A 239 -7.80 -16.48 -15.81
C MET A 239 -7.01 -15.52 -14.91
N ARG A 240 -5.82 -15.06 -15.33
CA ARG A 240 -5.04 -14.07 -14.56
C ARG A 240 -5.80 -12.76 -14.37
N ARG A 241 -6.48 -12.24 -15.40
CA ARG A 241 -7.33 -11.04 -15.29
C ARG A 241 -8.47 -11.26 -14.29
N LEU A 242 -9.15 -12.41 -14.34
CA LEU A 242 -10.22 -12.74 -13.39
C LEU A 242 -9.70 -12.81 -11.95
N ILE A 243 -8.52 -13.37 -11.74
CA ILE A 243 -7.88 -13.38 -10.40
C ILE A 243 -7.48 -11.97 -9.99
N ALA A 244 -6.83 -11.20 -10.87
CA ALA A 244 -6.36 -9.84 -10.60
C ALA A 244 -7.51 -8.89 -10.26
N LEU A 245 -8.64 -9.01 -10.95
CA LEU A 245 -9.88 -8.29 -10.67
C LEU A 245 -10.70 -8.91 -9.53
N ARG A 246 -10.18 -9.96 -8.88
CA ARG A 246 -10.84 -10.75 -7.83
C ARG A 246 -12.25 -11.20 -8.16
N MET A 247 -12.48 -11.52 -9.42
CA MET A 247 -13.65 -12.27 -9.86
C MET A 247 -13.46 -13.76 -9.58
N ILE A 248 -12.20 -14.20 -9.46
CA ILE A 248 -11.81 -15.52 -8.95
C ILE A 248 -10.84 -15.31 -7.78
N GLU A 249 -11.12 -15.96 -6.66
CA GLU A 249 -10.24 -15.96 -5.49
C GLU A 249 -9.61 -17.34 -5.32
N CYS A 250 -8.29 -17.36 -5.15
CA CYS A 250 -7.50 -18.57 -4.99
C CYS A 250 -6.32 -18.30 -4.03
N SER A 251 -5.58 -19.35 -3.69
CA SER A 251 -4.36 -19.17 -2.91
C SER A 251 -3.30 -18.44 -3.74
N LEU A 252 -2.66 -17.45 -3.15
CA LEU A 252 -1.50 -16.77 -3.72
C LEU A 252 -0.18 -17.32 -3.16
N ASP A 253 -0.26 -18.17 -2.14
CA ASP A 253 0.85 -18.73 -1.38
C ASP A 253 1.29 -20.09 -1.93
N VAL A 254 1.34 -20.20 -3.26
CA VAL A 254 1.69 -21.44 -4.00
C VAL A 254 2.88 -21.20 -4.93
N PRO A 255 3.69 -22.20 -5.29
CA PRO A 255 4.84 -21.99 -6.18
C PRO A 255 4.48 -21.48 -7.59
N VAL A 256 3.38 -22.00 -8.15
CA VAL A 256 2.89 -21.66 -9.48
C VAL A 256 1.39 -21.39 -9.41
N LEU A 257 0.98 -20.13 -9.64
CA LEU A 257 -0.41 -19.68 -9.44
C LEU A 257 -1.46 -20.56 -10.13
N LEU A 258 -1.27 -20.95 -11.39
CA LEU A 258 -2.29 -21.69 -12.14
C LEU A 258 -2.15 -23.21 -12.08
N ALA A 259 -1.06 -23.74 -11.52
CA ALA A 259 -0.91 -25.19 -11.31
C ALA A 259 -1.65 -25.67 -10.05
N GLN A 260 -2.22 -24.76 -9.26
CA GLN A 260 -2.94 -25.12 -8.04
C GLN A 260 -4.24 -25.88 -8.34
N PRO A 261 -4.65 -26.79 -7.44
CA PRO A 261 -5.93 -27.47 -7.56
C PRO A 261 -7.08 -26.47 -7.46
N ARG A 262 -8.22 -26.82 -8.05
CA ARG A 262 -9.43 -25.98 -7.97
C ARG A 262 -10.07 -25.97 -6.59
N ARG A 263 -9.73 -26.92 -5.72
CA ARG A 263 -10.25 -27.00 -4.36
C ARG A 263 -9.87 -25.73 -3.59
N GLY A 264 -10.87 -25.03 -3.06
CA GLY A 264 -10.68 -23.77 -2.34
C GLY A 264 -10.69 -22.52 -3.23
N VAL A 265 -10.82 -22.67 -4.56
CA VAL A 265 -10.99 -21.54 -5.48
C VAL A 265 -12.46 -21.14 -5.53
N ARG A 266 -12.74 -19.84 -5.39
CA ARG A 266 -14.10 -19.26 -5.36
C ARG A 266 -14.32 -18.31 -6.53
N ILE A 267 -15.54 -18.32 -7.08
CA ILE A 267 -16.00 -17.32 -8.05
C ILE A 267 -16.82 -16.25 -7.32
N CYS A 268 -16.46 -14.98 -7.51
CA CYS A 268 -17.06 -13.82 -6.85
C CYS A 268 -17.78 -12.86 -7.83
N VAL A 269 -18.08 -13.33 -9.05
CA VAL A 269 -18.56 -12.51 -10.19
C VAL A 269 -19.88 -11.78 -9.90
N ALA A 270 -20.77 -12.34 -9.07
CA ALA A 270 -22.11 -11.80 -8.84
C ALA A 270 -22.17 -10.62 -7.82
N GLU A 271 -21.11 -10.40 -7.04
CA GLU A 271 -21.13 -9.39 -5.97
C GLU A 271 -20.64 -8.00 -6.45
N LYS A 272 -19.82 -7.93 -7.50
CA LYS A 272 -19.18 -6.68 -7.94
C LYS A 272 -19.96 -5.83 -8.94
N GLN A 273 -20.99 -6.35 -9.60
CA GLN A 273 -21.84 -5.54 -10.50
C GLN A 273 -22.71 -4.51 -9.75
N ARG A 274 -22.83 -4.59 -8.41
CA ARG A 274 -23.56 -3.61 -7.59
C ARG A 274 -22.71 -2.41 -7.14
N ASP A 275 -21.37 -2.52 -7.18
CA ASP A 275 -20.43 -1.53 -6.65
C ASP A 275 -19.68 -0.76 -7.76
N SER A 276 -20.32 -0.53 -8.92
CA SER A 276 -19.72 0.15 -10.08
C SER A 276 -19.50 1.65 -9.92
N HIS A 277 -19.76 2.22 -8.74
CA HIS A 277 -19.40 3.60 -8.44
C HIS A 277 -17.92 3.69 -8.01
N PRO A 278 -17.11 4.58 -8.63
CA PRO A 278 -15.79 4.87 -8.10
C PRO A 278 -15.94 5.34 -6.65
N PRO A 279 -15.19 4.78 -5.69
CA PRO A 279 -15.32 5.17 -4.30
C PRO A 279 -15.01 6.65 -4.17
N ALA A 280 -15.84 7.38 -3.40
CA ALA A 280 -15.52 8.73 -2.99
C ALA A 280 -14.12 8.75 -2.35
N PRO A 281 -13.31 9.79 -2.58
CA PRO A 281 -11.99 9.89 -1.97
C PRO A 281 -12.11 9.78 -0.46
N ALA A 282 -11.18 9.06 0.16
CA ALA A 282 -11.12 8.98 1.62
C ALA A 282 -11.07 10.42 2.18
N PRO A 283 -11.86 10.74 3.22
CA PRO A 283 -11.83 12.06 3.82
C PRO A 283 -10.41 12.35 4.30
N GLU A 284 -9.98 13.60 4.11
CA GLU A 284 -8.71 14.11 4.58
C GLU A 284 -8.49 13.66 6.03
N ILE A 285 -7.28 13.19 6.34
CA ILE A 285 -6.88 12.91 7.71
C ILE A 285 -6.94 14.23 8.49
N ARG A 286 -8.07 14.49 9.16
CA ARG A 286 -8.17 15.55 10.17
C ARG A 286 -7.53 15.06 11.47
N LEU A 287 -6.22 14.76 11.44
CA LEU A 287 -5.38 14.60 12.65
C LEU A 287 -5.49 15.82 13.58
N VAL A 288 -5.89 16.95 13.00
CA VAL A 288 -6.13 18.23 13.68
C VAL A 288 -7.18 18.10 14.78
N SER A 289 -8.22 17.27 14.70
CA SER A 289 -9.27 17.30 15.75
C SER A 289 -8.83 16.69 17.09
N ALA A 290 -8.06 15.59 17.07
CA ALA A 290 -7.57 14.93 18.29
C ALA A 290 -6.40 15.70 18.92
N LEU A 291 -5.43 16.16 18.11
CA LEU A 291 -4.28 16.94 18.58
C LEU A 291 -4.68 18.37 19.01
N VAL A 292 -5.68 18.99 18.36
CA VAL A 292 -6.23 20.30 18.80
C VAL A 292 -7.09 20.18 20.06
N ARG A 293 -7.89 19.10 20.21
CA ARG A 293 -8.62 18.84 21.47
C ARG A 293 -7.66 18.69 22.65
N TRP A 294 -6.53 18.00 22.46
CA TRP A 294 -5.52 17.87 23.50
C TRP A 294 -4.74 19.18 23.76
N LYS A 295 -4.35 19.95 22.72
CA LYS A 295 -3.78 21.30 22.90
C LYS A 295 -4.69 22.22 23.72
N LYS A 296 -6.03 22.15 23.50
CA LYS A 296 -7.01 22.91 24.29
C LYS A 296 -7.18 22.41 25.73
N GLN A 297 -6.93 21.13 25.99
CA GLN A 297 -7.04 20.55 27.32
C GLN A 297 -5.77 20.79 28.16
N PHE A 298 -4.60 20.85 27.52
CA PHE A 298 -3.33 21.15 28.20
C PHE A 298 -3.16 22.64 28.50
N MET A 299 -3.64 23.55 27.63
CA MET A 299 -3.64 25.00 27.90
C MET A 299 -4.66 25.46 28.95
N LYS A 300 -5.51 24.55 29.45
CA LYS A 300 -6.45 24.83 30.56
C LYS A 300 -5.96 24.33 31.92
N ASN A 301 -4.91 23.50 31.94
CA ASN A 301 -4.39 22.86 33.15
C ASN A 301 -2.90 23.20 33.40
N GLY A 302 -2.40 24.30 32.83
CA GLY A 302 -1.05 24.82 33.03
C GLY A 302 -1.10 26.30 33.37
#